data_AF-A0A964LLC4-F1
#
_entry.id   AF-A0A964LLC4-F1
#
_cell.length_a   1.000
_cell.length_b   1.000
_cell.length_c   1.000
_cell.angle_alpha   90.00
_cell.angle_beta   90.00
_cell.angle_gamma   90.00
#
_symmetry.space_group_name_H-M   'P 1'
#
loop_
_entity.id
_entity.type
_entity.pdbx_description
1 polymer ?
#
loop_
_entity_poly.entity_id
_entity_poly.type
_entity_poly.pdbx_seq_one_letter_code
_entity_poly.pdbx_strand_id
1 'polypeptide(L)'
;MTTRIAALTDVLEQAAGRKVCRRRIPLAVLRYGAALVRPFNELAARFMPIGYWSGREDHRLDHWQKTADRFGVAPMTVETFLERR
;
A
#
# COMPACT_ATOMS: atom_id res chain seq x y z
N MET A 1 -0.46 0.47 13.19
CA MET A 1 -0.88 0.17 11.80
C MET A 1 -1.65 1.33 11.15
N THR A 2 -2.74 1.83 11.74
CA THR A 2 -3.57 2.93 11.18
C THR A 2 -2.82 4.25 10.94
N THR A 3 -1.86 4.60 11.79
CA THR A 3 -1.12 5.87 11.71
C THR A 3 -0.15 5.95 10.53
N ARG A 4 0.45 4.82 10.10
CA ARG A 4 1.40 4.79 8.98
C ARG A 4 0.71 4.81 7.62
N ILE A 5 -0.40 4.06 7.49
CA ILE A 5 -1.23 4.09 6.28
C ILE A 5 -1.81 5.50 6.10
N ALA A 6 -2.23 6.15 7.20
CA ALA A 6 -2.67 7.54 7.17
C ALA A 6 -1.57 8.49 6.67
N ALA A 7 -0.35 8.39 7.23
CA ALA A 7 0.78 9.20 6.80
C ALA A 7 1.15 8.98 5.31
N LEU A 8 1.16 7.74 4.84
CA LEU A 8 1.38 7.43 3.42
C LEU A 8 0.30 8.05 2.53
N THR A 9 -0.97 7.95 2.93
CA THR A 9 -2.05 8.59 2.18
C THR A 9 -1.95 10.10 2.17
N ASP A 10 -1.48 10.73 3.26
CA ASP A 10 -1.27 12.18 3.31
C ASP A 10 -0.20 12.61 2.28
N VAL A 11 0.92 11.87 2.19
CA VAL A 11 1.98 12.11 1.19
C VAL A 11 1.45 11.96 -0.24
N LEU A 12 0.64 10.93 -0.50
CA LEU A 12 0.05 10.72 -1.82
C LEU A 12 -1.01 11.77 -2.18
N GLU A 13 -1.84 12.20 -1.23
CA GLU A 13 -2.82 13.28 -1.42
C GLU A 13 -2.12 14.60 -1.75
N GLN A 14 -1.00 14.89 -1.07
CA GLN A 14 -0.19 16.07 -1.32
C GLN A 14 0.45 16.03 -2.72
N ALA A 15 1.01 14.89 -3.14
CA ALA A 15 1.59 14.74 -4.47
C ALA A 15 0.53 14.77 -5.60
N ALA A 16 -0.66 14.23 -5.36
CA ALA A 16 -1.75 14.20 -6.35
C ALA A 16 -2.56 15.51 -6.42
N GLY A 17 -2.39 16.42 -5.45
CA GLY A 17 -3.14 17.67 -5.34
C GLY A 17 -4.65 17.48 -5.14
N ARG A 18 -5.10 16.31 -4.67
CA ARG A 18 -6.52 15.96 -4.52
C ARG A 18 -6.76 15.29 -3.16
N LYS A 19 -7.83 15.70 -2.47
CA LYS A 19 -8.28 15.03 -1.24
C LYS A 19 -9.04 13.77 -1.58
N VAL A 20 -8.70 12.65 -0.93
CA VAL A 20 -9.33 11.36 -1.15
C VAL A 20 -10.20 11.01 0.05
N CYS A 21 -11.40 10.48 -0.20
CA CYS A 21 -12.27 10.02 0.87
C CYS A 21 -11.76 8.68 1.42
N ARG A 22 -11.45 8.65 2.73
CA ARG A 22 -10.91 7.46 3.40
C ARG A 22 -12.05 6.62 3.96
N ARG A 23 -12.18 5.36 3.51
CA ARG A 23 -13.16 4.41 4.02
C ARG A 23 -12.47 3.17 4.55
N ARG A 24 -12.86 2.73 5.75
CA ARG A 24 -12.38 1.46 6.31
C ARG A 24 -13.11 0.31 5.63
N ILE A 25 -12.36 -0.59 5.02
CA ILE A 25 -12.89 -1.81 4.39
C ILE A 25 -12.60 -2.99 5.32
N PRO A 26 -13.62 -3.79 5.70
CA PRO A 26 -13.40 -4.98 6.51
C PRO A 26 -12.56 -6.04 5.80
N LEU A 27 -11.70 -6.74 6.54
CA LEU A 27 -10.84 -7.81 5.99
C LEU A 27 -11.64 -8.94 5.31
N ALA A 28 -12.81 -9.28 5.84
CA ALA A 28 -13.70 -10.27 5.23
C ALA A 28 -14.13 -9.86 3.81
N VAL A 29 -14.41 -8.57 3.60
CA VAL A 29 -14.77 -8.03 2.29
C VAL A 29 -13.58 -8.11 1.33
N LEU A 30 -12.37 -7.80 1.79
CA LEU A 30 -11.16 -7.91 0.97
C LEU A 30 -10.83 -9.37 0.60
N ARG A 31 -11.11 -10.33 1.49
CA ARG A 31 -10.86 -11.76 1.27
C ARG A 31 -11.82 -12.38 0.25
N TYR A 32 -13.11 -12.10 0.36
CA TYR A 32 -14.15 -12.77 -0.43
C TYR A 32 -14.73 -11.90 -1.56
N GLY A 33 -14.61 -10.58 -1.45
CA GLY A 33 -15.19 -9.63 -2.41
C GLY A 33 -14.52 -9.67 -3.78
N ALA A 34 -13.28 -10.12 -3.88
CA ALA A 34 -12.56 -10.16 -5.15
C ALA A 34 -13.28 -11.01 -6.20
N ALA A 35 -13.83 -12.17 -5.82
CA ALA A 35 -14.57 -13.06 -6.73
C ALA A 35 -15.87 -12.41 -7.24
N LEU A 36 -16.55 -11.63 -6.40
CA LEU A 36 -17.80 -10.94 -6.72
C LEU A 36 -17.59 -9.71 -7.58
N VAL A 37 -16.48 -8.99 -7.37
CA VAL A 37 -16.17 -7.74 -8.09
C VAL A 37 -15.48 -8.01 -9.43
N ARG A 38 -14.79 -9.15 -9.58
CA ARG A 38 -14.06 -9.53 -10.80
C ARG A 38 -14.84 -9.36 -12.12
N PRO A 39 -16.12 -9.77 -12.25
CA PRO A 39 -16.86 -9.60 -13.51
C PRO A 39 -17.18 -8.14 -13.85
N PHE A 40 -17.21 -7.24 -12.86
CA PHE A 40 -17.54 -5.83 -13.05
C PHE A 40 -16.30 -4.93 -13.14
N ASN A 41 -15.23 -5.28 -12.40
CA ASN A 41 -14.00 -4.52 -12.34
C ASN A 41 -12.81 -5.40 -11.94
N GLU A 42 -12.04 -5.84 -12.94
CA GLU A 42 -10.87 -6.69 -12.72
C GLU A 42 -9.76 -5.97 -11.93
N LEU A 43 -9.57 -4.67 -12.16
CA LEU A 43 -8.53 -3.89 -11.48
C LEU A 43 -8.80 -3.83 -9.98
N ALA A 44 -10.04 -3.52 -9.58
CA ALA A 44 -10.44 -3.50 -8.18
C ALA A 44 -10.30 -4.90 -7.55
N ALA A 45 -10.69 -5.96 -8.28
CA ALA A 45 -10.54 -7.33 -7.81
C ALA A 45 -9.07 -7.74 -7.60
N ARG A 46 -8.13 -7.22 -8.39
CA ARG A 46 -6.68 -7.47 -8.21
C ARG A 46 -6.11 -6.75 -6.98
N PHE A 47 -6.61 -5.55 -6.67
CA PHE A 47 -6.16 -4.82 -5.49
C PHE A 47 -6.72 -5.36 -4.18
N MET A 48 -7.85 -6.08 -4.19
CA MET A 48 -8.45 -6.64 -2.97
C MET A 48 -7.55 -7.65 -2.23
N PRO A 49 -6.97 -8.67 -2.89
CA PRO A 49 -6.01 -9.58 -2.25
C PRO A 49 -4.76 -8.86 -1.70
N ILE A 50 -4.26 -7.87 -2.44
CA ILE A 50 -3.11 -7.05 -2.01
C ILE A 50 -3.45 -6.29 -0.73
N GLY A 51 -4.62 -5.65 -0.69
CA GLY A 51 -5.14 -4.96 0.50
C GLY A 51 -5.42 -5.91 1.67
N TYR A 52 -5.86 -7.14 1.40
CA TYR A 52 -6.05 -8.15 2.43
C TYR A 52 -4.72 -8.56 3.07
N TRP A 53 -3.69 -8.79 2.25
CA TRP A 53 -2.36 -9.17 2.74
C TRP A 53 -1.70 -8.02 3.51
N SER A 54 -1.71 -6.80 2.96
CA SER A 54 -1.15 -5.62 3.63
C SER A 54 -1.89 -5.24 4.92
N GLY A 55 -3.19 -5.53 5.01
CA GLY A 55 -3.99 -5.32 6.21
C GLY A 55 -3.80 -6.37 7.30
N ARG A 56 -3.21 -7.53 6.96
CA ARG A 56 -2.97 -8.65 7.89
C ARG A 56 -1.54 -8.67 8.42
N GLU A 57 -0.56 -8.29 7.60
CA GLU A 57 0.85 -8.41 7.89
C GLU A 57 1.51 -7.01 7.94
N ASP A 58 1.89 -6.54 9.14
CA ASP A 58 2.75 -5.36 9.34
C ASP A 58 4.19 -5.84 9.58
N HIS A 59 4.80 -6.43 8.54
CA HIS A 59 6.18 -6.85 8.61
C HIS A 59 7.09 -5.62 8.48
N ARG A 60 7.68 -5.23 9.61
CA ARG A 60 8.81 -4.30 9.57
C ARG A 60 9.96 -5.00 8.85
N LEU A 61 10.60 -4.28 7.94
CA LEU A 61 11.76 -4.78 7.23
C LEU A 61 12.99 -4.75 8.15
N ASP A 62 13.00 -5.45 9.29
CA ASP A 62 14.01 -5.30 10.34
C ASP A 62 15.44 -5.68 9.89
N HIS A 63 15.59 -6.28 8.71
CA HIS A 63 16.88 -6.66 8.11
C HIS A 63 17.16 -5.99 6.77
N TRP A 64 16.45 -4.90 6.43
CA TRP A 64 16.65 -4.23 5.13
C TRP A 64 18.09 -3.75 4.93
N GLN A 65 18.75 -3.28 6.00
CA GLN A 65 20.13 -2.79 5.95
C GLN A 65 21.10 -3.89 5.50
N LYS A 66 20.99 -5.09 6.07
CA LYS A 66 21.84 -6.23 5.69
C LYS A 66 21.69 -6.61 4.22
N THR A 67 20.47 -6.49 3.69
CA THR A 67 20.20 -6.72 2.26
C THR A 67 20.74 -5.57 1.40
N ALA A 68 20.57 -4.33 1.84
CA ALA A 68 21.06 -3.14 1.14
C ALA A 68 22.60 -3.16 1.01
N ASP A 69 23.30 -3.50 2.09
CA ASP A 69 24.76 -3.63 2.11
C ASP A 69 25.24 -4.76 1.19
N ARG A 70 24.50 -5.87 1.13
CA ARG A 70 24.86 -7.03 0.30
C ARG A 70 24.74 -6.75 -1.19
N PHE A 71 23.71 -6.03 -1.60
CA PHE A 71 23.44 -5.75 -3.02
C PHE A 71 23.95 -4.37 -3.46
N GLY A 72 24.47 -3.55 -2.54
CA GLY A 72 24.86 -2.17 -2.82
C GLY A 72 23.68 -1.28 -3.22
N VAL A 73 22.44 -1.67 -2.88
CA VAL A 73 21.21 -0.97 -3.25
C VAL A 73 20.51 -0.49 -1.99
N ALA A 74 20.46 0.82 -1.80
CA ALA A 74 19.65 1.43 -0.74
C ALA A 74 18.19 1.57 -1.20
N PRO A 75 17.20 1.20 -0.36
CA PRO A 75 15.80 1.45 -0.66
C PRO A 75 15.56 2.97 -0.72
N MET A 76 14.86 3.42 -1.77
CA MET A 76 14.41 4.80 -1.89
C MET A 76 13.16 5.01 -1.05
N THR A 77 13.04 6.17 -0.41
CA THR A 77 11.82 6.56 0.30
C THR A 77 10.72 6.96 -0.68
N VAL A 78 9.46 6.89 -0.24
CA VAL A 78 8.32 7.21 -1.10
C VAL A 78 8.30 8.70 -1.47
N GLU A 79 8.73 9.55 -0.54
CA GLU A 79 8.84 11.00 -0.72
C GLU A 79 9.85 11.33 -1.83
N THR A 80 11.06 10.75 -1.76
CA THR A 80 12.09 10.96 -2.79
C THR A 80 11.70 10.38 -4.15
N PHE A 81 10.90 9.30 -4.18
CA PHE A 81 10.38 8.77 -5.44
C PHE A 81 9.38 9.74 -6.10
N LEU A 82 8.51 10.36 -5.31
CA LEU A 82 7.52 11.31 -5.81
C LEU A 82 8.15 12.61 -6.31
N GLU A 83 9.24 13.07 -5.69
CA GLU A 83 9.98 14.26 -6.15
C GLU A 83 10.69 14.05 -7.50
N ARG A 84 11.04 12.80 -7.85
CA ARG A 84 11.74 12.46 -9.11
C ARG A 84 10.81 12.31 -10.31
N ARG A 85 9.50 12.30 -10.11
CA ARG A 85 8.49 12.02 -11.13
C ARG A 85 7.72 13.28 -11.51
#